data_AF-A0A0A0JH13-F1
#
_entry.id   AF-A0A0A0JH13-F1
#
_cell.length_a   1.000
_cell.length_b   1.000
_cell.length_c   1.000
_cell.angle_alpha   90.00
_cell.angle_beta   90.00
_cell.angle_gamma   90.00
#
_symmetry.space_group_name_H-M   'P 1'
#
loop_
_entity.id
_entity.type
_entity.pdbx_description
1 polymer ?
#
loop_
_entity_poly.entity_id
_entity_poly.type
_entity_poly.pdbx_seq_one_letter_code
_entity_poly.pdbx_strand_id
1 'polypeptide(L)'
;MSDYEIPRPTNGDVLELILDDHRRFEDLLRLARRNDVDREAARTALCELLVAHAEAEEEMVYPTLRRKRAIGAHEEEHGEEEHAEITEAIVGFLEAKGTDTQKYDSALEELATVVNHHSNEEEQTIINPAREDVSAGVRAELGVAWATRRNQLLEEGCASLEQVRALLERAEDEGTIASEEARAEADEIKEKAKEEAKEIEEASKEAEKADG
;
A
#
# COMPACT_ATOMS: atom_id res chain seq x y z
N MET A 1 9.09 -7.09 -19.44
CA MET A 1 10.18 -7.12 -18.45
C MET A 1 10.83 -5.75 -18.46
N SER A 2 10.77 -5.06 -17.33
CA SER A 2 11.41 -3.77 -17.13
C SER A 2 12.93 -3.89 -17.30
N ASP A 3 13.59 -2.84 -17.82
CA ASP A 3 15.05 -2.74 -17.83
C ASP A 3 15.63 -2.50 -16.42
N TYR A 4 14.79 -2.26 -15.41
CA TYR A 4 15.19 -2.22 -14.01
C TYR A 4 15.13 -3.63 -13.40
N GLU A 5 16.30 -4.18 -13.07
CA GLU A 5 16.41 -5.47 -12.41
C GLU A 5 15.87 -5.40 -10.98
N ILE A 6 14.90 -6.24 -10.64
CA ILE A 6 14.43 -6.44 -9.26
C ILE A 6 15.20 -7.64 -8.67
N PRO A 7 15.98 -7.47 -7.59
CA PRO A 7 16.71 -8.55 -6.95
C PRO A 7 15.82 -9.73 -6.57
N ARG A 8 16.35 -10.94 -6.75
CA ARG A 8 15.68 -12.21 -6.46
C ARG A 8 16.40 -12.96 -5.34
N PRO A 9 16.36 -12.47 -4.09
CA PRO A 9 16.94 -13.20 -2.96
C PRO A 9 16.23 -14.54 -2.81
N THR A 10 16.91 -15.56 -2.27
CA THR A 10 16.30 -16.89 -2.02
C THR A 10 16.33 -17.29 -0.55
N ASN A 11 16.97 -16.46 0.29
CA ASN A 11 17.10 -16.62 1.73
C ASN A 11 17.57 -15.27 2.33
N GLY A 12 17.45 -15.14 3.64
CA GLY A 12 17.83 -13.93 4.38
C GLY A 12 17.03 -13.81 5.67
N ASP A 13 17.31 -12.80 6.49
CA ASP A 13 16.39 -12.40 7.55
C ASP A 13 15.21 -11.68 6.88
N VAL A 14 13.98 -12.20 7.04
CA VAL A 14 12.79 -11.66 6.36
C VAL A 14 12.61 -10.15 6.58
N LEU A 15 12.93 -9.64 7.77
CA LEU A 15 12.76 -8.22 8.08
C LEU A 15 13.73 -7.36 7.27
N GLU A 16 14.95 -7.82 7.06
CA GLU A 16 15.93 -7.10 6.24
C GLU A 16 15.55 -7.14 4.76
N LEU A 17 14.94 -8.25 4.30
CA LEU A 17 14.45 -8.38 2.92
C LEU A 17 13.25 -7.46 2.63
N ILE A 18 12.32 -7.36 3.56
CA ILE A 18 11.18 -6.41 3.49
C ILE A 18 11.69 -4.97 3.46
N LEU A 19 12.59 -4.62 4.38
CA LEU A 19 13.24 -3.30 4.40
C LEU A 19 14.05 -2.99 3.13
N ASP A 20 14.64 -4.00 2.49
CA ASP A 20 15.31 -3.84 1.19
C ASP A 20 14.31 -3.50 0.08
N ASP A 21 13.11 -4.09 0.10
CA ASP A 21 12.03 -3.73 -0.80
C ASP A 21 11.51 -2.31 -0.55
N HIS A 22 11.34 -1.89 0.72
CA HIS A 22 10.95 -0.50 1.07
C HIS A 22 11.89 0.53 0.47
N ARG A 23 13.20 0.33 0.66
CA ARG A 23 14.23 1.19 0.04
C ARG A 23 14.11 1.20 -1.49
N ARG A 24 13.75 0.06 -2.08
CA ARG A 24 13.61 -0.08 -3.52
C ARG A 24 12.33 0.57 -4.05
N PHE A 25 11.25 0.61 -3.27
CA PHE A 25 10.06 1.40 -3.59
C PHE A 25 10.43 2.88 -3.72
N GLU A 26 11.14 3.44 -2.75
CA GLU A 26 11.58 4.83 -2.82
C GLU A 26 12.43 5.12 -4.07
N ASP A 27 13.36 4.23 -4.40
CA ASP A 27 14.22 4.38 -5.58
C ASP A 27 13.42 4.31 -6.89
N LEU A 28 12.47 3.37 -6.99
CA LEU A 28 11.61 3.24 -8.17
C LEU A 28 10.62 4.41 -8.29
N LEU A 29 10.08 4.91 -7.18
CA LEU A 29 9.28 6.15 -7.14
C LEU A 29 10.10 7.35 -7.65
N ARG A 30 11.38 7.48 -7.23
CA ARG A 30 12.28 8.54 -7.73
C ARG A 30 12.53 8.38 -9.24
N LEU A 31 12.73 7.15 -9.72
CA LEU A 31 12.92 6.88 -11.14
C LEU A 31 11.66 7.19 -11.96
N ALA A 32 10.48 6.85 -11.47
CA ALA A 32 9.20 7.14 -12.11
C ALA A 32 8.91 8.66 -12.24
N ARG A 33 9.54 9.51 -11.42
CA ARG A 33 9.45 10.99 -11.51
C ARG A 33 10.43 11.61 -12.52
N ARG A 34 11.45 10.88 -12.94
CA ARG A 34 12.57 11.42 -13.74
C ARG A 34 12.26 11.40 -15.24
N ASN A 35 12.52 12.51 -15.93
CA ASN A 35 12.30 12.64 -17.38
C ASN A 35 13.50 12.22 -18.24
N ASP A 36 14.61 11.83 -17.63
CA ASP A 36 15.86 11.43 -18.30
C ASP A 36 16.08 9.90 -18.31
N VAL A 37 15.08 9.14 -17.88
CA VAL A 37 15.10 7.67 -17.80
C VAL A 37 13.80 7.08 -18.35
N ASP A 38 13.76 5.76 -18.52
CA ASP A 38 12.53 5.07 -18.91
C ASP A 38 11.54 5.01 -17.73
N ARG A 39 10.61 5.96 -17.68
CA ARG A 39 9.54 6.05 -16.67
C ARG A 39 8.54 4.89 -16.78
N GLU A 40 8.37 4.32 -17.97
CA GLU A 40 7.45 3.20 -18.17
C GLU A 40 8.03 1.94 -17.54
N ALA A 41 9.31 1.67 -17.79
CA ALA A 41 10.03 0.58 -17.15
C ALA A 41 10.04 0.74 -15.61
N ALA A 42 10.22 1.97 -15.10
CA ALA A 42 10.16 2.25 -13.67
C ALA A 42 8.77 1.98 -13.09
N ARG A 43 7.70 2.43 -13.79
CA ARG A 43 6.30 2.13 -13.42
C ARG A 43 6.06 0.63 -13.34
N THR A 44 6.42 -0.13 -14.38
CA THR A 44 6.22 -1.59 -14.39
C THR A 44 6.94 -2.26 -13.22
N ALA A 45 8.22 -1.93 -13.00
CA ALA A 45 8.99 -2.51 -11.91
C ALA A 45 8.43 -2.15 -10.52
N LEU A 46 7.96 -0.91 -10.34
CA LEU A 46 7.35 -0.48 -9.08
C LEU A 46 6.07 -1.26 -8.78
N CYS A 47 5.14 -1.33 -9.75
CA CYS A 47 3.87 -2.03 -9.55
C CYS A 47 4.07 -3.54 -9.33
N GLU A 48 4.96 -4.18 -10.10
CA GLU A 48 5.30 -5.59 -9.91
C GLU A 48 5.89 -5.85 -8.52
N LEU A 49 6.81 -4.98 -8.07
CA LEU A 49 7.42 -5.11 -6.76
C LEU A 49 6.42 -4.94 -5.61
N LEU A 50 5.58 -3.90 -5.66
CA LEU A 50 4.58 -3.61 -4.63
C LEU A 50 3.59 -4.77 -4.48
N VAL A 51 3.03 -5.27 -5.59
CA VAL A 51 2.08 -6.39 -5.55
C VAL A 51 2.74 -7.65 -5.02
N ALA A 52 3.95 -7.98 -5.49
CA ALA A 52 4.63 -9.20 -5.06
C ALA A 52 5.08 -9.17 -3.60
N HIS A 53 5.38 -7.98 -3.08
CA HIS A 53 5.74 -7.73 -1.69
C HIS A 53 4.53 -7.95 -0.79
N ALA A 54 3.45 -7.21 -1.03
CA ALA A 54 2.22 -7.24 -0.24
C ALA A 54 1.62 -8.66 -0.14
N GLU A 55 1.40 -9.31 -1.29
CA GLU A 55 0.85 -10.68 -1.33
C GLU A 55 1.76 -11.67 -0.59
N ALA A 56 3.09 -11.52 -0.67
CA ALA A 56 4.01 -12.43 0.01
C ALA A 56 4.02 -12.22 1.53
N GLU A 57 3.79 -11.00 2.01
CA GLU A 57 3.68 -10.69 3.44
C GLU A 57 2.40 -11.23 4.05
N GLU A 58 1.26 -10.96 3.41
CA GLU A 58 -0.04 -11.45 3.84
C GLU A 58 -0.09 -12.98 3.85
N GLU A 59 0.48 -13.63 2.84
CA GLU A 59 0.48 -15.09 2.78
C GLU A 59 1.45 -15.75 3.77
N MET A 60 2.66 -15.19 3.93
CA MET A 60 3.76 -15.89 4.60
C MET A 60 4.14 -15.28 5.95
N VAL A 61 4.13 -13.95 6.06
CA VAL A 61 4.75 -13.19 7.15
C VAL A 61 3.72 -12.90 8.24
N TYR A 62 2.67 -12.12 7.96
CA TYR A 62 1.71 -11.67 8.96
C TYR A 62 1.07 -12.83 9.74
N PRO A 63 0.63 -13.93 9.11
CA PRO A 63 0.04 -15.06 9.84
C PRO A 63 1.05 -15.71 10.80
N THR A 64 2.33 -15.69 10.44
CA THR A 64 3.39 -16.24 11.30
C THR A 64 3.72 -15.31 12.44
N LEU A 65 3.84 -14.00 12.20
CA LEU A 65 4.08 -13.00 13.23
C LEU A 65 2.94 -13.00 14.26
N ARG A 66 1.69 -13.08 13.81
CA ARG A 66 0.51 -13.20 14.68
C ARG A 66 0.53 -14.48 15.51
N ARG A 67 0.85 -15.63 14.92
CA ARG A 67 1.01 -16.90 15.67
C ARG A 67 2.13 -16.84 16.71
N LYS A 68 3.20 -16.09 16.42
CA LYS A 68 4.31 -15.84 17.36
C LYS A 68 4.01 -14.75 18.39
N ARG A 69 2.86 -14.07 18.27
CA ARG A 69 2.44 -12.94 19.12
C ARG A 69 3.41 -11.75 19.06
N ALA A 70 4.11 -11.61 17.94
CA ALA A 70 4.91 -10.42 17.68
C ALA A 70 4.04 -9.23 17.24
N ILE A 71 2.88 -9.52 16.63
CA ILE A 71 1.84 -8.55 16.28
C ILE A 71 0.46 -9.07 16.71
N GLY A 72 -0.49 -8.15 16.89
CA GLY A 72 -1.89 -8.45 17.15
C GLY A 72 -2.71 -8.61 15.88
N ALA A 73 -4.03 -8.74 16.06
CA ALA A 73 -4.97 -8.77 14.93
C ALA A 73 -5.11 -7.39 14.27
N HIS A 74 -5.05 -6.32 15.07
CA HIS A 74 -5.20 -4.97 14.57
C HIS A 74 -4.05 -4.58 13.62
N GLU A 75 -2.81 -4.94 13.96
CA GLU A 75 -1.66 -4.64 13.11
C GLU A 75 -1.66 -5.47 11.81
N GLU A 76 -2.11 -6.74 11.86
CA GLU A 76 -2.32 -7.57 10.66
C GLU A 76 -3.41 -6.96 9.77
N GLU A 77 -4.59 -6.69 10.33
CA GLU A 77 -5.74 -6.12 9.59
C GLU A 77 -5.41 -4.75 8.99
N HIS A 78 -4.68 -3.90 9.72
CA HIS A 78 -4.29 -2.58 9.23
C HIS A 78 -3.24 -2.66 8.11
N GLY A 79 -2.28 -3.59 8.20
CA GLY A 79 -1.32 -3.82 7.11
C GLY A 79 -1.99 -4.33 5.83
N GLU A 80 -2.98 -5.23 5.97
CA GLU A 80 -3.82 -5.69 4.84
C GLU A 80 -4.65 -4.55 4.23
N GLU A 81 -5.20 -3.65 5.06
CA GLU A 81 -5.92 -2.45 4.59
C GLU A 81 -4.99 -1.52 3.80
N GLU A 82 -3.79 -1.21 4.31
CA GLU A 82 -2.79 -0.39 3.61
C GLU A 82 -2.34 -1.00 2.28
N HIS A 83 -2.19 -2.33 2.21
CA HIS A 83 -1.89 -3.03 0.96
C HIS A 83 -3.04 -2.93 -0.06
N ALA A 84 -4.29 -2.97 0.40
CA ALA A 84 -5.46 -2.77 -0.45
C ALA A 84 -5.51 -1.32 -0.99
N GLU A 85 -5.17 -0.32 -0.16
CA GLU A 85 -5.04 1.08 -0.60
C GLU A 85 -3.93 1.26 -1.65
N ILE A 86 -2.78 0.62 -1.46
CA ILE A 86 -1.71 0.59 -2.46
C ILE A 86 -2.21 -0.04 -3.76
N THR A 87 -2.93 -1.16 -3.67
CA THR A 87 -3.50 -1.87 -4.83
C THR A 87 -4.45 -0.96 -5.62
N GLU A 88 -5.33 -0.24 -4.92
CA GLU A 88 -6.20 0.78 -5.54
C GLU A 88 -5.40 1.88 -6.24
N ALA A 89 -4.38 2.45 -5.57
CA ALA A 89 -3.53 3.48 -6.17
C ALA A 89 -2.77 2.95 -7.41
N ILE A 90 -2.36 1.68 -7.41
CA ILE A 90 -1.76 1.03 -8.58
C ILE A 90 -2.74 0.97 -9.76
N VAL A 91 -4.04 0.69 -9.52
CA VAL A 91 -5.06 0.75 -10.59
C VAL A 91 -5.05 2.13 -11.24
N GLY A 92 -5.15 3.20 -10.44
CA GLY A 92 -5.10 4.58 -10.94
C GLY A 92 -3.82 4.90 -11.72
N PHE A 93 -2.68 4.43 -11.22
CA PHE A 93 -1.37 4.66 -11.83
C PHE A 93 -1.17 3.91 -13.17
N LEU A 94 -1.71 2.70 -13.29
CA LEU A 94 -1.71 1.92 -14.52
C LEU A 94 -2.72 2.47 -15.55
N GLU A 95 -3.83 3.06 -15.11
CA GLU A 95 -4.81 3.72 -15.98
C GLU A 95 -4.35 5.07 -16.54
N ALA A 96 -3.35 5.68 -15.92
CA ALA A 96 -2.74 6.91 -16.42
C ALA A 96 -2.00 6.64 -17.75
N LYS A 97 -2.64 6.99 -18.86
CA LYS A 97 -2.09 6.81 -20.21
C LYS A 97 -0.96 7.81 -20.47
N GLY A 98 0.22 7.28 -20.82
CA GLY A 98 1.39 8.08 -21.14
C GLY A 98 2.10 8.60 -19.88
N THR A 99 3.42 8.48 -19.86
CA THR A 99 4.26 8.86 -18.71
C THR A 99 4.59 10.35 -18.69
N ASP A 100 4.25 11.11 -19.74
CA ASP A 100 4.50 12.54 -19.91
C ASP A 100 3.27 13.41 -19.60
N THR A 101 2.29 12.86 -18.88
CA THR A 101 1.00 13.51 -18.64
C THR A 101 0.82 13.95 -17.18
N GLN A 102 0.03 15.01 -16.98
CA GLN A 102 -0.36 15.45 -15.63
C GLN A 102 -1.10 14.34 -14.87
N LYS A 103 -1.88 13.50 -15.56
CA LYS A 103 -2.59 12.37 -14.94
C LYS A 103 -1.59 11.35 -14.37
N TYR A 104 -0.51 11.06 -15.09
CA TYR A 104 0.56 10.19 -14.58
C TYR A 104 1.23 10.80 -13.36
N ASP A 105 1.59 12.08 -13.41
CA ASP A 105 2.27 12.75 -12.30
C ASP A 105 1.38 12.79 -11.03
N SER A 106 0.07 13.01 -11.19
CA SER A 106 -0.89 12.97 -10.08
C SER A 106 -1.04 11.56 -9.50
N ALA A 107 -1.25 10.54 -10.34
CA ALA A 107 -1.37 9.16 -9.88
C ALA A 107 -0.08 8.63 -9.23
N LEU A 108 1.09 9.08 -9.70
CA LEU A 108 2.37 8.76 -9.07
C LEU A 108 2.50 9.40 -7.68
N GLU A 109 2.00 10.61 -7.48
CA GLU A 109 2.03 11.27 -6.17
C GLU A 109 1.07 10.60 -5.17
N GLU A 110 -0.12 10.20 -5.63
CA GLU A 110 -1.08 9.41 -4.84
C GLU A 110 -0.46 8.08 -4.41
N LEU A 111 0.10 7.32 -5.37
CA LEU A 111 0.79 6.06 -5.07
C LEU A 111 1.97 6.26 -4.11
N ALA A 112 2.78 7.31 -4.31
CA ALA A 112 3.89 7.62 -3.42
C ALA A 112 3.42 7.91 -1.99
N THR A 113 2.26 8.55 -1.84
CA THR A 113 1.71 8.91 -0.52
C THR A 113 1.36 7.66 0.27
N VAL A 114 0.57 6.76 -0.33
CA VAL A 114 0.14 5.52 0.34
C VAL A 114 1.30 4.56 0.60
N VAL A 115 2.24 4.43 -0.34
CA VAL A 115 3.43 3.57 -0.16
C VAL A 115 4.32 4.08 0.97
N ASN A 116 4.59 5.39 1.03
CA ASN A 116 5.40 5.95 2.11
C ASN A 116 4.72 5.86 3.48
N HIS A 117 3.39 5.98 3.52
CA HIS A 117 2.63 5.80 4.75
C HIS A 117 2.76 4.36 5.25
N HIS A 118 2.42 3.40 4.40
CA HIS A 118 2.52 1.98 4.66
C HIS A 118 3.93 1.56 5.13
N SER A 119 4.97 1.83 4.34
CA SER A 119 6.33 1.41 4.72
C SER A 119 6.76 1.98 6.07
N ASN A 120 6.35 3.21 6.41
CA ASN A 120 6.67 3.80 7.70
C ASN A 120 5.88 3.16 8.86
N GLU A 121 4.58 2.93 8.70
CA GLU A 121 3.75 2.29 9.72
C GLU A 121 4.17 0.84 9.94
N GLU A 122 4.41 0.07 8.87
CA GLU A 122 4.84 -1.32 8.93
C GLU A 122 6.21 -1.46 9.64
N GLU A 123 7.15 -0.59 9.31
CA GLU A 123 8.46 -0.54 9.97
C GLU A 123 8.35 -0.32 11.49
N GLN A 124 7.42 0.55 11.91
CA GLN A 124 7.25 0.91 13.31
C GLN A 124 6.44 -0.11 14.10
N THR A 125 5.38 -0.65 13.51
CA THR A 125 4.34 -1.40 14.22
C THR A 125 4.42 -2.91 14.01
N ILE A 126 5.07 -3.38 12.94
CA ILE A 126 5.21 -4.81 12.63
C ILE A 126 6.69 -5.22 12.70
N ILE A 127 7.57 -4.53 11.96
CA ILE A 127 8.98 -4.94 11.82
C ILE A 127 9.73 -4.78 13.13
N ASN A 128 9.59 -3.65 13.82
CA ASN A 128 10.29 -3.41 15.10
C ASN A 128 9.89 -4.43 16.18
N PRO A 129 8.60 -4.69 16.45
CA PRO A 129 8.21 -5.77 17.36
C PRO A 129 8.70 -7.15 16.92
N ALA A 130 8.58 -7.49 15.63
CA ALA A 130 9.06 -8.77 15.12
C ALA A 130 10.58 -8.95 15.28
N ARG A 131 11.36 -7.86 15.24
CA ARG A 131 12.81 -7.89 15.46
C ARG A 131 13.16 -8.31 16.88
N GLU A 132 12.34 -7.95 17.86
CA GLU A 132 12.52 -8.27 19.28
C GLU A 132 11.92 -9.65 19.63
N ASP A 133 10.71 -9.92 19.15
CA ASP A 133 9.91 -11.06 19.62
C ASP A 133 10.09 -12.34 18.78
N VAL A 134 10.62 -12.24 17.57
CA VAL A 134 10.82 -13.39 16.68
C VAL A 134 12.30 -13.74 16.57
N SER A 135 12.64 -14.97 16.95
CA SER A 135 14.03 -15.45 16.88
C SER A 135 14.60 -15.41 15.46
N ALA A 136 15.91 -15.15 15.33
CA ALA A 136 16.61 -15.14 14.04
C ALA A 136 16.41 -16.42 13.19
N GLY A 137 16.28 -17.59 13.82
CA GLY A 137 15.99 -18.84 13.10
C GLY A 137 14.63 -18.83 12.39
N VAL A 138 13.57 -18.38 13.10
CA VAL A 138 12.23 -18.22 12.51
C VAL A 138 12.24 -17.15 11.42
N ARG A 139 12.95 -16.03 11.63
CA ARG A 139 13.05 -14.98 10.61
C ARG A 139 13.79 -15.44 9.35
N ALA A 140 14.78 -16.32 9.50
CA ALA A 140 15.47 -16.94 8.36
C ALA A 140 14.55 -17.92 7.59
N GLU A 141 13.75 -18.72 8.30
CA GLU A 141 12.75 -19.60 7.69
C GLU A 141 11.69 -18.80 6.92
N LEU A 142 11.18 -17.72 7.54
CA LEU A 142 10.29 -16.77 6.87
C LEU A 142 10.95 -16.10 5.68
N GLY A 143 12.23 -15.75 5.76
CA GLY A 143 12.94 -15.10 4.66
C GLY A 143 13.02 -15.99 3.42
N VAL A 144 13.20 -17.31 3.61
CA VAL A 144 13.10 -18.27 2.49
C VAL A 144 11.67 -18.33 1.95
N ALA A 145 10.68 -18.41 2.82
CA ALA A 145 9.27 -18.55 2.45
C ALA A 145 8.76 -17.34 1.67
N TRP A 146 8.93 -16.14 2.22
CA TRP A 146 8.57 -14.85 1.62
C TRP A 146 9.31 -14.65 0.29
N ALA A 147 10.63 -14.85 0.26
CA ALA A 147 11.40 -14.63 -0.96
C ALA A 147 11.01 -15.60 -2.08
N THR A 148 10.66 -16.85 -1.72
CA THR A 148 10.13 -17.82 -2.69
C THR A 148 8.81 -17.34 -3.29
N ARG A 149 7.86 -16.93 -2.45
CA ARG A 149 6.53 -16.48 -2.91
C ARG A 149 6.62 -15.20 -3.74
N ARG A 150 7.32 -14.19 -3.23
CA ARG A 150 7.58 -12.92 -3.93
C ARG A 150 8.22 -13.15 -5.30
N ASN A 151 9.27 -13.97 -5.37
CA ASN A 151 9.95 -14.21 -6.65
C ASN A 151 9.06 -14.96 -7.64
N GLN A 152 8.24 -15.91 -7.17
CA GLN A 152 7.27 -16.59 -8.02
C GLN A 152 6.29 -15.59 -8.65
N LEU A 153 5.68 -14.70 -7.84
CA LEU A 153 4.75 -13.66 -8.33
C LEU A 153 5.40 -12.76 -9.38
N LEU A 154 6.62 -12.32 -9.09
CA LEU A 154 7.39 -11.49 -10.00
C LEU A 154 7.88 -12.24 -11.27
N GLU A 155 7.96 -13.58 -11.26
CA GLU A 155 8.29 -14.39 -12.44
C GLU A 155 7.05 -14.64 -13.32
N GLU A 156 5.89 -14.82 -12.69
CA GLU A 156 4.60 -14.98 -13.36
C GLU A 156 4.10 -13.66 -13.96
N GLY A 157 4.56 -12.53 -13.42
CA GLY A 157 4.04 -11.20 -13.72
C GLY A 157 2.71 -10.99 -12.99
N CYS A 158 2.72 -10.16 -11.94
CA CYS A 158 1.61 -10.04 -10.99
C CYS A 158 0.85 -8.71 -11.06
N ALA A 159 1.33 -7.74 -11.84
CA ALA A 159 0.83 -6.36 -11.80
C ALA A 159 0.27 -5.86 -13.14
N SER A 160 -0.31 -6.74 -13.97
CA SER A 160 -1.14 -6.25 -15.08
C SER A 160 -2.41 -5.57 -14.54
N LEU A 161 -2.96 -4.59 -15.28
CA LEU A 161 -4.17 -3.87 -14.84
C LEU A 161 -5.35 -4.82 -14.54
N GLU A 162 -5.49 -5.92 -15.29
CA GLU A 162 -6.52 -6.94 -15.03
C GLU A 162 -6.29 -7.64 -13.70
N GLN A 163 -5.04 -8.03 -13.40
CA GLN A 163 -4.69 -8.69 -12.14
C GLN A 163 -4.89 -7.76 -10.95
N VAL A 164 -4.37 -6.52 -11.01
CA VAL A 164 -4.49 -5.56 -9.90
C VAL A 164 -5.96 -5.23 -9.62
N ARG A 165 -6.81 -5.11 -10.64
CA ARG A 165 -8.26 -4.95 -10.43
C ARG A 165 -8.90 -6.16 -9.76
N ALA A 166 -8.49 -7.38 -10.12
CA ALA A 166 -8.99 -8.57 -9.45
C ALA A 166 -8.52 -8.67 -7.99
N LEU A 167 -7.31 -8.18 -7.67
CA LEU A 167 -6.85 -8.06 -6.28
C LEU A 167 -7.69 -7.04 -5.51
N LEU A 168 -7.98 -5.88 -6.11
CA LEU A 168 -8.82 -4.87 -5.49
C LEU A 168 -10.25 -5.37 -5.24
N GLU A 169 -10.87 -6.02 -6.24
CA GLU A 169 -12.20 -6.63 -6.11
C GLU A 169 -12.23 -7.67 -4.98
N ARG A 170 -11.17 -8.49 -4.85
CA ARG A 170 -11.04 -9.44 -3.73
C ARG A 170 -10.99 -8.72 -2.38
N ALA A 171 -10.21 -7.65 -2.27
CA ALA A 171 -10.10 -6.87 -1.02
C ALA A 171 -11.43 -6.21 -0.64
N GLU A 172 -12.22 -5.74 -1.62
CA GLU A 172 -13.57 -5.22 -1.39
C GLU A 172 -14.53 -6.33 -0.93
N ASP A 173 -14.51 -7.49 -1.58
CA ASP A 173 -15.37 -8.64 -1.24
C ASP A 173 -15.06 -9.22 0.15
N GLU A 174 -13.79 -9.19 0.56
CA GLU A 174 -13.33 -9.62 1.89
C GLU A 174 -13.59 -8.56 2.97
N GLY A 175 -13.92 -7.32 2.56
CA GLY A 175 -14.18 -6.21 3.46
C GLY A 175 -12.91 -5.57 4.04
N THR A 176 -11.76 -5.82 3.42
CA THR A 176 -10.45 -5.23 3.79
C THR A 176 -10.44 -3.73 3.49
N ILE A 177 -11.09 -3.31 2.41
CA ILE A 177 -11.29 -1.90 2.06
C ILE A 177 -12.74 -1.64 1.67
N ALA A 178 -13.23 -0.44 1.94
CA ALA A 178 -14.52 0.00 1.45
C ALA A 178 -14.45 0.34 -0.06
N SER A 179 -15.49 0.00 -0.83
CA SER A 179 -15.51 0.35 -2.25
C SER A 179 -15.45 1.86 -2.47
N GLU A 180 -14.96 2.28 -3.65
CA GLU A 180 -14.93 3.69 -4.05
C GLU A 180 -16.33 4.32 -3.94
N GLU A 181 -17.37 3.59 -4.39
CA GLU A 181 -18.76 4.03 -4.32
C GLU A 181 -19.23 4.25 -2.87
N ALA A 182 -18.90 3.33 -1.96
CA ALA A 182 -19.26 3.45 -0.55
C ALA A 182 -18.54 4.61 0.14
N ARG A 183 -17.26 4.84 -0.17
CA ARG A 183 -16.49 5.98 0.36
C ARG A 183 -17.04 7.31 -0.18
N ALA A 184 -17.37 7.38 -1.47
CA ALA A 184 -17.98 8.55 -2.08
C ALA A 184 -19.34 8.90 -1.45
N GLU A 185 -20.20 7.90 -1.22
CA GLU A 185 -21.48 8.10 -0.51
C GLU A 185 -21.25 8.60 0.92
N ALA A 186 -20.30 8.00 1.65
CA ALA A 186 -19.96 8.41 3.00
C ALA A 186 -19.45 9.86 3.05
N ASP A 187 -18.65 10.28 2.09
CA ASP A 187 -18.11 11.64 2.02
C ASP A 187 -19.19 12.68 1.65
N GLU A 188 -20.12 12.35 0.75
CA GLU A 188 -21.29 13.20 0.47
C GLU A 188 -22.11 13.43 1.74
N ILE A 189 -22.35 12.37 2.52
CA ILE A 189 -23.06 12.45 3.80
C ILE A 189 -22.30 13.32 4.80
N LYS A 190 -20.98 13.15 4.93
CA LYS A 190 -20.14 13.94 5.84
C LYS A 190 -20.17 15.43 5.49
N GLU A 191 -20.02 15.78 4.21
CA GLU A 191 -20.01 17.18 3.79
C GLU A 191 -21.39 17.83 3.99
N LYS A 192 -22.48 17.10 3.71
CA LYS A 192 -23.83 17.58 4.04
C LYS A 192 -24.00 17.82 5.54
N ALA A 193 -23.59 16.87 6.38
CA ALA A 193 -23.68 17.00 7.83
C ALA A 193 -22.85 18.18 8.37
N LYS A 194 -21.69 18.44 7.77
CA LYS A 194 -20.82 19.58 8.11
C LYS A 194 -21.44 20.92 7.76
N GLU A 195 -22.08 21.03 6.59
CA GLU A 195 -22.83 22.24 6.22
C GLU A 195 -24.03 22.46 7.15
N GLU A 196 -24.82 21.42 7.45
CA GLU A 196 -25.93 21.51 8.41
C GLU A 196 -25.45 21.95 9.80
N ALA A 197 -24.32 21.40 10.29
CA ALA A 197 -23.73 21.81 11.56
C ALA A 197 -23.30 23.29 11.57
N LYS A 198 -22.72 23.77 10.46
CA LYS A 198 -22.31 25.16 10.30
C LYS A 198 -23.52 26.11 10.32
N GLU A 199 -24.62 25.76 9.65
CA GLU A 199 -25.85 26.55 9.66
C GLU A 199 -26.43 26.68 11.09
N ILE A 200 -26.42 25.59 11.86
CA ILE A 200 -26.88 25.59 13.26
C ILE A 200 -26.01 26.51 14.11
N GLU A 201 -24.68 26.45 13.96
CA GLU A 201 -23.77 27.33 14.69
C GLU A 201 -23.94 28.81 14.33
N GLU A 202 -24.12 29.12 13.05
CA GLU A 202 -24.34 30.49 12.57
C GLU A 202 -25.65 31.06 13.12
N ALA A 203 -26.74 30.28 13.07
CA ALA A 203 -28.04 30.69 13.62
C ALA A 203 -27.97 30.98 15.13
N SER A 204 -27.21 30.17 15.90
CA SER A 204 -27.00 30.41 17.33
C SER A 204 -26.26 31.72 17.59
N LYS A 205 -25.18 31.99 16.83
CA LYS A 205 -24.39 33.23 16.96
C LYS A 205 -25.19 34.48 16.58
N GLU A 206 -26.11 34.37 15.62
CA GLU A 206 -27.01 35.47 15.26
C GLU A 206 -28.06 35.74 16.35
N ALA A 207 -28.64 34.69 16.93
CA ALA A 207 -29.59 34.81 18.03
C ALA A 207 -28.96 35.48 19.27
N GLU A 208 -27.74 35.10 19.64
CA GLU A 208 -27.01 35.71 20.76
C GLU A 208 -26.65 37.18 20.53
N LYS A 209 -26.38 37.58 19.29
CA LYS A 209 -26.11 38.99 18.93
C LYS A 209 -27.37 39.86 18.90
N ALA A 210 -28.54 39.26 18.72
CA ALA A 210 -29.81 39.98 18.69
C ALA A 210 -30.35 40.29 20.11
N ASP A 211 -29.88 39.56 21.14
CA ASP A 211 -30.35 39.66 22.53
C ASP A 211 -29.39 40.44 23.46
N GLY A 212 -28.28 40.97 22.93
CA GLY A 212 -27.28 41.78 23.65
C GLY A 212 -27.18 43.21 23.15
#